data_AF-A0A6L6WPV8-F1
#
_entry.id   AF-A0A6L6WPV8-F1
#
_cell.length_a   1.000
_cell.length_b   1.000
_cell.length_c   1.000
_cell.angle_alpha   90.00
_cell.angle_beta   90.00
_cell.angle_gamma   90.00
#
_symmetry.space_group_name_H-M   'P 1'
#
loop_
_entity.id
_entity.type
_entity.pdbx_description
1 polymer ?
#
loop_
_entity_poly.entity_id
_entity_poly.type
_entity_poly.pdbx_seq_one_letter_code
_entity_poly.pdbx_strand_id
1 'polypeptide(L)' 'MSATTAELNATATRVYATYTGHLNCCPPCQRTDYCPTGARLRRAWRDAQGAATRALRERTGDTR' A
#
# COMPACT_ATOMS: atom_id res chain seq x y z
N MET A 1 15.74 2.98 -15.00
CA MET A 1 15.34 1.58 -14.76
C MET A 1 13.97 1.59 -14.10
N SER A 2 13.01 0.83 -14.61
CA SER A 2 11.71 0.66 -13.94
C SER A 2 11.86 -0.33 -12.79
N ALA A 3 11.17 -0.08 -11.68
CA ALA A 3 11.16 -1.01 -10.55
C ALA A 3 10.56 -2.36 -10.97
N THR A 4 11.19 -3.45 -10.54
CA THR A 4 10.72 -4.81 -10.74
C THR A 4 9.44 -5.07 -9.93
N THR A 5 8.65 -6.07 -10.35
CA THR A 5 7.45 -6.50 -9.59
C THR A 5 7.80 -6.86 -8.14
N ALA A 6 8.97 -7.46 -7.90
CA ALA A 6 9.44 -7.81 -6.56
C ALA A 6 9.69 -6.57 -5.69
N GLU A 7 10.33 -5.53 -6.24
CA GLU A 7 10.57 -4.26 -5.53
C GLU A 7 9.26 -3.52 -5.22
N LEU A 8 8.31 -3.54 -6.16
CA LEU A 8 6.99 -2.94 -5.96
C LEU A 8 6.19 -3.68 -4.88
N ASN A 9 6.24 -5.02 -4.86
CA ASN A 9 5.62 -5.83 -3.80
C ASN A 9 6.28 -5.59 -2.43
N ALA A 10 7.61 -5.51 -2.38
CA ALA A 10 8.34 -5.20 -1.16
C ALA A 10 7.96 -3.80 -0.63
N THR A 11 7.81 -2.83 -1.53
CA THR A 11 7.37 -1.47 -1.18
C THR A 11 5.94 -1.49 -0.63
N ALA A 12 5.00 -2.14 -1.32
CA ALA A 12 3.62 -2.26 -0.86
C ALA A 12 3.53 -2.93 0.53
N THR A 13 4.35 -3.96 0.77
CA THR A 13 4.44 -4.66 2.06
C THR A 13 4.97 -3.75 3.16
N ARG A 14 6.03 -2.98 2.91
CA ARG A 14 6.58 -2.02 3.89
C ARG A 14 5.56 -0.94 4.24
N VAL A 15 4.91 -0.35 3.25
CA VAL A 15 3.90 0.70 3.48
C VAL A 15 2.69 0.13 4.22
N TYR A 16 2.28 -1.11 3.92
CA TYR A 16 1.24 -1.81 4.66
C TYR A 16 1.62 -2.00 6.13
N ALA A 17 2.85 -2.46 6.43
CA ALA A 17 3.32 -2.62 7.79
C ALA A 17 3.34 -1.29 8.58
N THR A 18 3.75 -0.19 7.93
CA THR A 18 3.68 1.14 8.55
C THR A 18 2.23 1.57 8.82
N TYR A 19 1.33 1.32 7.88
CA TYR A 19 -0.09 1.62 8.03
C TYR A 19 -0.72 0.83 9.19
N THR A 20 -0.51 -0.48 9.26
CA THR A 20 -1.04 -1.32 10.34
C THR A 20 -0.41 -0.99 11.69
N GLY A 21 0.89 -0.69 11.72
CA GLY A 21 1.56 -0.18 12.92
C GLY A 21 0.92 1.11 13.45
N HIS A 22 0.58 2.04 12.56
CA HIS A 22 -0.14 3.26 12.96
C HIS A 22 -1.54 2.96 13.48
N LEU A 23 -2.31 2.10 12.80
CA LEU A 23 -3.65 1.69 13.26
C LEU A 23 -3.62 1.11 14.68
N ASN A 24 -2.59 0.30 14.97
CA ASN A 24 -2.44 -0.34 16.28
C ASN A 24 -2.07 0.64 17.40
N CYS A 25 -1.46 1.79 17.10
CA CYS A 25 -0.99 2.74 18.10
C CYS A 25 -1.78 4.06 18.14
N CYS A 26 -2.75 4.26 17.24
CA CYS A 26 -3.49 5.52 17.12
C CYS A 26 -4.92 5.39 17.68
N PRO A 27 -5.22 5.96 18.86
CA PRO A 27 -6.56 5.85 19.45
C PRO A 27 -7.69 6.36 18.54
N PRO A 28 -7.54 7.48 17.79
CA PRO A 28 -8.52 7.86 16.77
C PRO A 28 -8.77 6.75 15.75
N CYS A 29 -7.73 6.14 15.19
CA CYS A 29 -7.90 5.04 14.24
C CYS A 29 -8.57 3.81 14.85
N GLN A 30 -8.24 3.45 16.10
CA GLN A 30 -8.85 2.31 16.80
C GLN A 30 -10.34 2.55 17.08
N ARG A 31 -10.71 3.79 17.40
CA ARG A 31 -12.09 4.22 17.64
C ARG A 31 -12.88 4.48 16.35
N THR A 32 -12.26 4.24 15.20
CA THR A 32 -12.82 4.58 13.86
C THR A 32 -13.07 6.07 13.64
N ASP A 33 -12.47 6.92 14.47
CA ASP A 33 -12.47 8.37 14.29
C ASP A 33 -11.57 8.77 13.10
N TYR A 34 -11.80 9.97 12.57
CA TYR A 34 -10.97 10.50 11.52
C TYR A 34 -9.53 10.74 12.02
N CYS A 35 -8.56 10.12 11.33
CA CYS A 35 -7.14 10.37 11.53
C CYS A 35 -6.48 10.74 10.19
N PRO A 36 -5.93 11.96 10.03
CA PRO A 36 -5.32 12.39 8.78
C PRO A 36 -4.09 11.55 8.42
N THR A 37 -3.30 11.13 9.41
CA THR A 37 -2.13 10.27 9.22
C THR A 37 -2.54 8.88 8.73
N GLY A 38 -3.52 8.24 9.38
CA GLY A 38 -4.06 6.96 8.93
C GLY A 38 -4.64 7.02 7.52
N ALA A 39 -5.33 8.11 7.17
CA ALA A 39 -5.85 8.33 5.81
C ALA A 39 -4.72 8.45 4.76
N ARG A 40 -3.65 9.18 5.07
CA ARG A 40 -2.46 9.32 4.20
C ARG A 40 -1.75 7.98 4.00
N LEU A 41 -1.52 7.23 5.09
CA LEU A 41 -0.88 5.91 5.03
C LEU A 41 -1.72 4.89 4.25
N ARG A 42 -3.05 4.90 4.42
CA ARG A 42 -3.96 4.06 3.64
C ARG A 42 -3.89 4.38 2.14
N ARG A 43 -3.85 5.67 1.77
CA ARG A 43 -3.68 6.08 0.36
C ARG A 43 -2.36 5.60 -0.21
N ALA A 44 -1.25 5.85 0.50
CA ALA A 44 0.07 5.41 0.08
C ALA A 44 0.15 3.88 -0.12
N TRP A 45 -0.48 3.11 0.76
CA TRP A 45 -0.55 1.65 0.59
C TRP A 45 -1.32 1.25 -0.67
N ARG A 46 -2.50 1.84 -0.91
CA ARG A 46 -3.30 1.56 -2.12
C ARG A 46 -2.54 1.90 -3.40
N ASP A 47 -1.82 3.02 -3.41
CA ASP A 47 -1.05 3.44 -4.58
C ASP A 47 0.10 2.45 -4.86
N ALA A 48 0.83 2.03 -3.82
CA ALA A 48 1.89 1.03 -3.94
C ALA A 48 1.36 -0.34 -4.39
N GLN A 49 0.23 -0.79 -3.83
CA GLN A 49 -0.42 -2.04 -4.22
C GLN A 49 -0.93 -1.98 -5.68
N GLY A 50 -1.48 -0.84 -6.09
CA GLY A 50 -1.91 -0.62 -7.47
C GLY A 50 -0.74 -0.68 -8.45
N ALA A 51 0.41 -0.09 -8.10
CA ALA A 51 1.63 -0.17 -8.92
C ALA A 51 2.12 -1.62 -9.06
N ALA A 52 2.18 -2.36 -7.95
CA ALA A 52 2.56 -3.77 -7.97
C ALA A 52 1.60 -4.63 -8.82
N THR A 53 0.29 -4.38 -8.71
CA THR A 53 -0.74 -5.09 -9.47
C THR A 53 -0.64 -4.79 -10.97
N ARG A 54 -0.42 -3.53 -11.35
CA ARG A 54 -0.19 -3.16 -12.76
C ARG A 54 1.03 -3.86 -13.34
N ALA A 55 2.17 -3.81 -12.63
CA ALA A 55 3.38 -4.48 -13.06
C ALA A 55 3.20 -6.01 -13.17
N LEU A 56 2.39 -6.61 -12.30
CA LEU A 56 2.05 -8.03 -12.41
C LEU A 56 1.24 -8.32 -13.68
N ARG A 57 0.22 -7.51 -13.97
CA ARG A 57 -0.63 -7.67 -15.18
C ARG A 57 0.17 -7.51 -16.47
N GLU A 58 1.04 -6.49 -16.52
CA GLU A 58 1.96 -6.27 -17.63
C GLU A 58 2.89 -7.48 -17.84
N ARG A 59 3.38 -8.08 -16.75
CA ARG A 59 4.22 -9.29 -16.82
C ARG A 59 3.44 -10.53 -17.28
N THR A 60 2.19 -10.70 -16.84
CA THR A 60 1.39 -11.90 -17.17
C THR A 60 0.68 -11.81 -18.51
N GLY A 61 0.78 -10.67 -19.22
CA GLY A 61 0.16 -10.50 -20.54
C GLY A 61 -1.36 -10.56 -20.51
N ASP A 62 -1.99 -10.20 -19.38
CA ASP A 62 -3.45 -10.12 -19.29
C ASP A 62 -3.92 -8.79 -19.93
N THR A 63 -3.72 -8.72 -21.24
CA THR A 63 -4.44 -7.85 -22.16
C THR A 63 -5.79 -8.50 -22.40
N ARG A 64 -6.75 -8.18 -21.54
CA ARG A 64 -8.16 -8.44 -21.82
C ARG A 64 -8.83 -7.19 -22.36
#